data_AF-W5Z4K3-F1
#
_entry.id   AF-W5Z4K3-F1
#
_cell.length_a   1.000
_cell.length_b   1.000
_cell.length_c   1.000
_cell.angle_alpha   90.00
_cell.angle_beta   90.00
_cell.angle_gamma   90.00
#
_symmetry.space_group_name_H-M   'P 1'
#
loop_
_entity.id
_entity.type
_entity.pdbx_description
1 polymer ?
#
loop_
_entity_poly.entity_id
_entity_poly.type
_entity_poly.pdbx_seq_one_letter_code
_entity_poly.pdbx_strand_id
1 'polypeptide(L)'
;MYATTKYVDWLEKYAPPEAPGMTFSEAGPVPAQGAVAQQIFWYTAFTASMIEDGLPVVNEDGTPKWRMAPSPRGPYWEEGMKLGYQDVGSWTFMKSTPEKRRLAAWLYAQFTVSKTVSLEKTIAGLTPIRESDINSDAMTELAPKLGGLVEFYRSPARVQWSPTGTNVPDYPKLAQLWWQYIAQLQVVKQRHRKPWMVWLKPRTVSWSVLNAPVSRKPVVLS
;
A
#
# COMPACT_ATOMS: atom_id res chain seq x y z
N MET A 1 -8.17 -3.39 -20.71
CA MET A 1 -6.83 -3.74 -21.23
C MET A 1 -5.72 -2.74 -20.91
N TYR A 2 -6.01 -1.55 -20.35
CA TYR A 2 -4.99 -0.54 -20.02
C TYR A 2 -4.36 -0.73 -18.62
N ALA A 3 -5.18 -0.99 -17.59
CA ALA A 3 -4.71 -1.07 -16.20
C ALA A 3 -3.76 -2.24 -15.95
N THR A 4 -4.05 -3.42 -16.49
CA THR A 4 -3.21 -4.61 -16.34
C THR A 4 -1.85 -4.47 -17.03
N THR A 5 -1.81 -3.90 -18.24
CA THR A 5 -0.54 -3.62 -18.93
C THR A 5 0.31 -2.62 -18.16
N LYS A 6 -0.30 -1.52 -17.70
CA LYS A 6 0.40 -0.49 -16.91
C LYS A 6 0.91 -1.03 -15.59
N TYR A 7 0.13 -1.89 -14.92
CA TYR A 7 0.57 -2.61 -13.71
C TYR A 7 1.85 -3.41 -13.97
N VAL A 8 1.86 -4.25 -15.02
CA VAL A 8 3.05 -5.06 -15.34
C VAL A 8 4.24 -4.17 -15.73
N ASP A 9 4.02 -3.11 -16.52
CA ASP A 9 5.07 -2.14 -16.86
C ASP A 9 5.68 -1.48 -15.62
N TRP A 10 4.87 -1.12 -14.63
CA TRP A 10 5.34 -0.48 -13.40
C TRP A 10 6.08 -1.47 -12.50
N LEU A 11 5.57 -2.69 -12.38
CA LEU A 11 6.22 -3.76 -11.63
C LEU A 11 7.62 -4.07 -12.20
N GLU A 12 7.78 -4.05 -13.52
CA GLU A 12 9.08 -4.30 -14.16
C GLU A 12 10.05 -3.11 -14.09
N LYS A 13 9.54 -1.88 -14.18
CA LYS A 13 10.39 -0.67 -14.31
C LYS A 13 10.74 0.00 -12.98
N TYR A 14 9.85 -0.08 -12.00
CA TYR A 14 9.93 0.76 -10.80
C TYR A 14 9.92 -0.02 -9.49
N ALA A 15 9.46 -1.28 -9.48
CA ALA A 15 9.48 -2.10 -8.28
C ALA A 15 10.84 -2.81 -8.10
N PRO A 16 11.20 -3.21 -6.87
CA PRO A 16 12.36 -4.07 -6.63
C PRO A 16 12.30 -5.37 -7.47
N PRO A 17 13.44 -5.89 -7.97
CA PRO A 17 13.47 -7.10 -8.82
C PRO A 17 12.81 -8.34 -8.20
N GLU A 18 12.82 -8.44 -6.88
CA GLU A 18 12.23 -9.52 -6.08
C GLU A 18 10.71 -9.38 -5.88
N ALA A 19 10.14 -8.19 -6.13
CA ALA A 19 8.72 -7.89 -5.89
C ALA A 19 7.74 -8.86 -6.57
N PRO A 20 7.96 -9.36 -7.81
CA PRO A 20 7.05 -10.32 -8.44
C PRO A 20 6.94 -11.66 -7.71
N GLY A 21 7.96 -12.03 -6.93
CA GLY A 21 7.98 -13.29 -6.18
C GLY A 21 7.50 -13.17 -4.74
N MET A 22 7.24 -11.95 -4.26
CA MET A 22 6.86 -11.70 -2.87
C MET A 22 5.40 -12.09 -2.61
N THR A 23 5.21 -12.74 -1.48
CA THR A 23 3.90 -12.91 -0.84
C THR A 23 3.46 -11.63 -0.13
N PHE A 24 2.20 -11.61 0.31
CA PHE A 24 1.63 -10.52 1.06
C PHE A 24 2.46 -10.11 2.29
N SER A 25 2.87 -11.08 3.10
CA SER A 25 3.63 -10.83 4.33
C SER A 25 5.08 -10.42 4.07
N GLU A 26 5.63 -10.75 2.91
CA GLU A 26 6.98 -10.34 2.52
C GLU A 26 6.99 -8.91 1.98
N ALA A 27 5.98 -8.52 1.19
CA ALA A 27 5.88 -7.19 0.60
C ALA A 27 5.45 -6.11 1.61
N GLY A 28 4.64 -6.46 2.61
CA GLY A 28 4.09 -5.52 3.60
C GLY A 28 5.16 -4.72 4.36
N PRO A 29 6.20 -5.35 4.94
CA PRO A 29 7.25 -4.67 5.70
C PRO A 29 8.30 -3.92 4.87
N VAL A 30 8.36 -4.12 3.55
CA VAL A 30 9.41 -3.54 2.68
C VAL A 30 9.56 -2.01 2.84
N PRO A 31 8.48 -1.21 2.92
CA PRO A 31 8.62 0.22 3.08
C PRO A 31 9.36 0.64 4.35
N ALA A 32 9.24 -0.11 5.45
CA ALA A 32 9.95 0.17 6.71
C ALA A 32 11.47 0.17 6.55
N GLN A 33 11.98 -0.57 5.55
CA GLN A 33 13.40 -0.71 5.25
C GLN A 33 13.99 0.50 4.52
N GLY A 34 13.15 1.44 4.06
CA GLY A 34 13.59 2.64 3.35
C GLY A 34 14.12 2.39 1.93
N ALA A 35 13.93 1.18 1.39
CA ALA A 35 14.39 0.80 0.06
C ALA A 35 13.45 1.25 -1.08
N VAL A 36 12.24 1.72 -0.74
CA VAL A 36 11.24 2.19 -1.71
C VAL A 36 10.74 3.58 -1.35
N ALA A 37 10.54 4.42 -2.37
CA ALA A 37 10.00 5.77 -2.19
C ALA A 37 8.46 5.79 -2.08
N GLN A 38 7.79 4.76 -2.63
CA GLN A 38 6.34 4.68 -2.66
C GLN A 38 5.89 3.22 -2.67
N GLN A 39 4.89 2.90 -1.86
CA GLN A 39 4.12 1.67 -1.96
C GLN A 39 2.71 2.02 -2.45
N ILE A 40 2.29 1.37 -3.54
CA ILE A 40 0.90 1.43 -3.98
C ILE A 40 0.16 0.37 -3.18
N PHE A 41 -0.98 0.75 -2.60
CA PHE A 41 -1.78 -0.09 -1.72
C PHE A 41 -1.12 -0.26 -0.33
N TRP A 42 -1.84 0.10 0.72
CA TRP A 42 -1.34 0.10 2.09
C TRP A 42 -2.32 -0.63 3.02
N TYR A 43 -1.82 -1.61 3.76
CA TYR A 43 -2.56 -2.22 4.87
C TYR A 43 -2.17 -1.54 6.18
N THR A 44 -3.15 -0.94 6.85
CA THR A 44 -2.90 -0.23 8.11
C THR A 44 -2.27 -1.12 9.19
N ALA A 45 -2.44 -2.44 9.09
CA ALA A 45 -1.78 -3.43 9.95
C ALA A 45 -0.23 -3.38 9.94
N PHE A 46 0.40 -2.88 8.87
CA PHE A 46 1.86 -2.70 8.81
C PHE A 46 2.33 -1.32 9.28
N THR A 47 1.40 -0.40 9.60
CA THR A 47 1.75 0.97 9.98
C THR A 47 2.52 1.00 11.30
N ALA A 48 2.13 0.16 12.27
CA ALA A 48 2.76 0.12 13.58
C ALA A 48 4.26 -0.23 13.47
N SER A 49 4.61 -1.16 12.58
CA SER A 49 6.01 -1.52 12.30
C SER A 49 6.78 -0.50 11.45
N MET A 50 6.15 0.60 11.04
CA MET A 50 6.77 1.66 10.22
C MET A 50 7.04 2.95 10.99
N ILE A 51 6.65 2.98 12.27
CA ILE A 51 6.84 4.12 13.18
C ILE A 51 7.77 3.76 14.35
N GLU A 52 8.40 2.58 14.32
CA GLU A 52 9.36 2.17 15.33
C GLU A 52 10.63 3.03 15.23
N ASP A 53 11.15 3.46 16.38
CA ASP A 53 12.35 4.28 16.45
C ASP A 53 13.57 3.52 15.91
N GLY A 54 14.49 4.25 15.27
CA GLY A 54 15.72 3.67 14.68
C GLY A 54 15.54 3.09 13.28
N LEU A 55 14.31 3.02 12.75
CA LEU A 55 14.09 2.66 11.35
C LEU A 55 14.61 3.75 10.40
N PRO A 56 15.11 3.38 9.21
CA PRO A 56 15.62 4.35 8.22
C PRO A 56 14.53 5.33 7.74
N VAL A 57 13.26 4.97 7.85
CA VAL A 57 12.10 5.78 7.47
C VAL A 57 11.51 6.62 8.60
N VAL A 58 12.13 6.62 9.76
CA VAL A 58 11.76 7.44 10.92
C VAL A 58 12.89 8.44 11.19
N ASN A 59 12.54 9.67 11.54
CA ASN A 59 13.49 10.72 11.92
C ASN A 59 13.98 10.50 13.36
N GLU A 60 15.05 11.17 13.75
CA GLU A 60 15.60 11.08 15.11
C GLU A 60 14.60 11.57 16.19
N ASP A 61 13.65 12.43 15.82
CA ASP A 61 12.58 12.93 16.70
C ASP A 61 11.36 11.98 16.79
N GLY A 62 11.44 10.80 16.15
CA GLY A 62 10.36 9.81 16.10
C GLY A 62 9.25 10.13 15.09
N THR A 63 9.38 11.18 14.27
CA THR A 63 8.40 11.48 13.21
C THR A 63 8.68 10.66 11.95
N PRO A 64 7.65 10.22 11.20
CA PRO A 64 7.85 9.46 9.97
C PRO A 64 8.35 10.37 8.84
N LYS A 65 9.28 9.85 8.04
CA LYS A 65 9.74 10.48 6.77
C LYS A 65 8.76 10.30 5.62
N TRP A 66 7.73 9.48 5.82
CA TRP A 66 6.73 9.11 4.84
C TRP A 66 5.35 9.70 5.19
N ARG A 67 4.44 9.70 4.21
CA ARG A 67 3.04 10.16 4.39
C ARG A 67 2.07 9.23 3.67
N MET A 68 0.91 9.01 4.28
CA MET A 68 -0.24 8.39 3.64
C MET A 68 -0.92 9.42 2.75
N ALA A 69 -1.30 8.99 1.56
CA ALA A 69 -2.05 9.79 0.62
C ALA A 69 -3.18 8.94 0.01
N PRO A 70 -4.30 9.57 -0.37
CA PRO A 70 -5.32 8.90 -1.17
C PRO A 70 -4.72 8.34 -2.47
N SER A 71 -5.29 7.23 -2.96
CA SER A 71 -4.86 6.62 -4.21
C SER A 71 -4.93 7.61 -5.38
N PRO A 72 -3.96 7.58 -6.31
CA PRO A 72 -4.02 8.40 -7.51
C PRO A 72 -5.20 8.01 -8.41
N ARG A 73 -5.75 8.99 -9.14
CA ARG A 73 -6.83 8.78 -10.11
C ARG A 73 -6.32 8.12 -11.38
N GLY A 74 -7.05 7.11 -11.87
CA GLY A 74 -6.81 6.52 -13.18
C GLY A 74 -7.36 7.38 -14.33
N PRO A 75 -6.96 7.12 -15.58
CA PRO A 75 -7.42 7.90 -16.75
C PRO A 75 -8.92 7.76 -17.05
N TYR A 76 -9.57 6.74 -16.49
CA TYR A 76 -11.02 6.50 -16.62
C TYR A 76 -11.77 6.82 -15.33
N TRP A 77 -11.12 7.47 -14.37
CA TRP A 77 -11.80 7.86 -13.14
C TRP A 77 -12.71 9.05 -13.43
N GLU A 78 -13.95 8.95 -12.97
CA GLU A 78 -14.94 10.04 -13.02
C GLU A 78 -15.41 10.38 -11.61
N GLU A 79 -15.96 11.58 -11.45
CA GLU A 79 -16.52 12.00 -10.17
C GLU A 79 -17.60 11.00 -9.69
N GLY A 80 -17.52 10.61 -8.42
CA GLY A 80 -18.38 9.57 -7.83
C GLY A 80 -17.78 8.16 -7.89
N MET A 81 -16.74 7.89 -8.69
CA MET A 81 -16.03 6.62 -8.66
C MET A 81 -15.18 6.48 -7.38
N LYS A 82 -15.16 5.27 -6.81
CA LYS A 82 -14.35 4.95 -5.62
C LYS A 82 -12.85 4.95 -5.94
N LEU A 83 -12.03 5.32 -4.94
CA LEU A 83 -10.56 5.43 -5.06
C LEU A 83 -9.80 4.32 -4.31
N GLY A 84 -10.53 3.42 -3.67
CA GLY A 84 -9.97 2.28 -2.95
C GLY A 84 -11.08 1.42 -2.34
N TYR A 85 -10.68 0.46 -1.52
CA TYR A 85 -11.58 -0.35 -0.70
C TYR A 85 -11.03 -0.43 0.73
N GLN A 86 -11.91 -0.59 1.73
CA GLN A 86 -11.49 -0.88 3.09
C GLN A 86 -11.95 -2.28 3.47
N ASP A 87 -11.01 -3.10 3.94
CA ASP A 87 -11.34 -4.38 4.56
C ASP A 87 -11.89 -4.12 5.96
N VAL A 88 -13.12 -4.56 6.19
CA VAL A 88 -13.80 -4.44 7.48
C VAL A 88 -14.11 -5.83 8.04
N GLY A 89 -13.58 -6.11 9.22
CA GLY A 89 -13.92 -7.31 9.98
C GLY A 89 -15.31 -7.21 10.59
N SER A 90 -16.00 -8.33 10.72
CA SER A 90 -17.26 -8.42 11.46
C SER A 90 -17.29 -9.66 12.34
N TRP A 91 -17.95 -9.56 13.49
CA TRP A 91 -18.23 -10.72 14.34
C TRP A 91 -19.39 -11.50 13.74
N THR A 92 -19.13 -12.76 13.38
CA THR A 92 -20.16 -13.67 12.85
C THR A 92 -20.43 -14.78 13.86
N PHE A 93 -21.68 -14.92 14.29
CA PHE A 93 -22.11 -15.95 15.23
C PHE A 93 -22.93 -17.02 14.52
N MET A 94 -22.40 -18.25 14.46
CA MET A 94 -23.07 -19.35 13.77
C MET A 94 -24.32 -19.82 14.52
N LYS A 95 -25.38 -20.11 13.77
CA LYS A 95 -26.63 -20.68 14.34
C LYS A 95 -26.40 -22.06 14.97
N SER A 96 -25.44 -22.83 14.46
CA SER A 96 -25.06 -24.17 14.92
C SER A 96 -24.28 -24.19 16.24
N THR A 97 -23.70 -23.06 16.66
CA THR A 97 -22.96 -22.99 17.94
C THR A 97 -23.93 -23.14 19.11
N PRO A 98 -23.67 -24.04 20.08
CA PRO A 98 -24.50 -24.18 21.29
C PRO A 98 -24.70 -22.84 21.98
N GLU A 99 -25.94 -22.56 22.40
CA GLU A 99 -26.39 -21.23 22.82
C GLU A 99 -25.48 -20.60 23.88
N LYS A 100 -25.15 -21.34 24.95
CA LYS A 100 -24.27 -20.86 26.02
C LYS A 100 -22.91 -20.38 25.50
N ARG A 101 -22.32 -21.09 24.53
CA ARG A 101 -21.02 -20.71 23.93
C ARG A 101 -21.16 -19.51 23.01
N ARG A 102 -22.25 -19.43 22.25
CA ARG A 102 -22.54 -18.29 21.37
C ARG A 102 -22.75 -17.00 22.18
N LEU A 103 -23.48 -17.07 23.28
CA LEU A 103 -23.67 -15.93 24.19
C LEU A 103 -22.36 -15.48 24.83
N ALA A 104 -21.51 -16.43 25.26
CA ALA A 104 -20.17 -16.10 25.78
C ALA A 104 -19.30 -15.40 24.71
N ALA A 105 -19.30 -15.92 23.47
CA ALA A 105 -18.59 -15.29 22.37
C ALA A 105 -19.15 -13.88 22.06
N TRP A 106 -20.46 -13.69 22.16
CA TRP A 106 -21.09 -12.38 21.98
C TRP A 106 -20.66 -11.39 23.06
N LEU A 107 -20.63 -11.79 24.34
CA LEU A 107 -20.13 -10.95 25.44
C LEU A 107 -18.65 -10.58 25.24
N TYR A 108 -17.83 -11.54 24.80
CA TYR A 108 -16.43 -11.27 24.48
C TYR A 108 -16.29 -10.27 23.33
N ALA A 109 -17.09 -10.43 22.26
CA ALA A 109 -17.11 -9.48 21.16
C ALA A 109 -17.45 -8.06 21.67
N GLN A 110 -18.47 -7.90 22.52
CA GLN A 110 -18.81 -6.61 23.14
C GLN A 110 -17.64 -6.02 23.92
N PHE A 111 -16.94 -6.83 24.73
CA PHE A 111 -15.74 -6.39 25.45
C PHE A 111 -14.66 -5.87 24.49
N THR A 112 -14.33 -6.62 23.44
CA THR A 112 -13.26 -6.28 22.48
C THR A 112 -13.51 -5.03 21.63
N VAL A 113 -14.76 -4.56 21.58
CA VAL A 113 -15.18 -3.35 20.86
C VAL A 113 -15.69 -2.25 21.79
N SER A 114 -15.60 -2.46 23.11
CA SER A 114 -15.90 -1.44 24.11
C SER A 114 -14.95 -0.24 23.96
N LYS A 115 -15.39 0.96 24.34
CA LYS A 115 -14.68 2.22 24.01
C LYS A 115 -13.20 2.18 24.41
N THR A 116 -12.89 1.83 25.66
CA THR A 116 -11.52 1.78 26.16
C THR A 116 -10.69 0.70 25.44
N VAL A 117 -11.20 -0.52 25.35
CA VAL A 117 -10.47 -1.64 24.73
C VAL A 117 -10.23 -1.39 23.24
N SER A 118 -11.21 -0.80 22.55
CA SER A 118 -11.11 -0.44 21.13
C SER A 118 -10.08 0.66 20.90
N LEU A 119 -10.03 1.69 21.76
CA LEU A 119 -9.03 2.75 21.68
C LEU A 119 -7.61 2.19 21.93
N GLU A 120 -7.41 1.39 22.98
CA GLU A 120 -6.11 0.74 23.26
C GLU A 120 -5.63 -0.09 22.06
N LYS A 121 -6.53 -0.91 21.48
CA LYS A 121 -6.22 -1.69 20.28
C LYS A 121 -5.92 -0.81 19.06
N THR A 122 -6.61 0.32 18.93
CA THR A 122 -6.37 1.29 17.84
C THR A 122 -5.00 1.94 18.00
N ILE A 123 -4.59 2.29 19.21
CA ILE A 123 -3.27 2.86 19.48
C ILE A 123 -2.17 1.82 19.17
N ALA A 124 -2.36 0.57 19.60
CA ALA A 124 -1.38 -0.48 19.39
C ALA A 124 -1.28 -0.94 17.92
N GLY A 125 -2.42 -1.14 17.25
CA GLY A 125 -2.48 -1.75 15.91
C GLY A 125 -2.70 -0.76 14.77
N LEU A 126 -3.08 0.49 15.07
CA LEU A 126 -3.41 1.53 14.10
C LEU A 126 -4.52 1.13 13.10
N THR A 127 -5.43 0.26 13.54
CA THR A 127 -6.60 -0.21 12.78
C THR A 127 -7.89 0.28 13.46
N PRO A 128 -8.32 1.53 13.25
CA PRO A 128 -9.49 2.08 13.93
C PRO A 128 -10.78 1.39 13.46
N ILE A 129 -11.61 1.00 14.43
CA ILE A 129 -12.96 0.43 14.16
C ILE A 129 -14.10 1.33 14.65
N ARG A 130 -13.79 2.42 15.37
CA ARG A 130 -14.77 3.38 15.87
C ARG A 130 -14.36 4.81 15.54
N GLU A 131 -15.35 5.61 15.17
CA GLU A 131 -15.16 7.05 14.99
C GLU A 131 -14.78 7.76 16.30
N SER A 132 -15.25 7.24 17.45
CA SER A 132 -14.85 7.76 18.76
C SER A 132 -13.36 7.59 19.06
N ASP A 133 -12.72 6.57 18.48
CA ASP A 133 -11.33 6.27 18.77
C ASP A 133 -10.44 7.20 17.96
N ILE A 134 -10.71 7.34 16.66
CA ILE A 134 -9.96 8.24 15.79
C ILE A 134 -10.13 9.72 16.16
N ASN A 135 -11.26 10.11 16.75
CA ASN A 135 -11.52 11.47 17.22
C ASN A 135 -11.12 11.71 18.68
N SER A 136 -10.46 10.75 19.34
CA SER A 136 -9.98 10.93 20.71
C SER A 136 -8.79 11.88 20.79
N ASP A 137 -8.59 12.47 21.97
CA ASP A 137 -7.43 13.32 22.29
C ASP A 137 -6.13 12.52 22.16
N ALA A 138 -6.11 11.26 22.61
CA ALA A 138 -4.97 10.37 22.45
C ALA A 138 -4.54 10.21 20.99
N MET A 139 -5.48 10.07 20.06
CA MET A 139 -5.15 10.00 18.63
C MET A 139 -4.73 11.36 18.06
N THR A 140 -5.19 12.48 18.62
CA THR A 140 -4.71 13.82 18.27
C THR A 140 -3.25 14.00 18.68
N GLU A 141 -2.88 13.57 19.89
CA GLU A 141 -1.49 13.64 20.39
C GLU A 141 -0.55 12.73 19.57
N LEU A 142 -1.03 11.56 19.14
CA LEU A 142 -0.26 10.64 18.30
C LEU A 142 -0.15 11.07 16.84
N ALA A 143 -1.10 11.86 16.32
CA ALA A 143 -1.19 12.19 14.89
C ALA A 143 0.12 12.60 14.21
N PRO A 144 0.98 13.46 14.80
CA PRO A 144 2.26 13.84 14.20
C PRO A 144 3.20 12.66 13.90
N LYS A 145 3.06 11.56 14.64
CA LYS A 145 3.87 10.34 14.49
C LYS A 145 3.26 9.31 13.54
N LEU A 146 2.03 9.51 13.08
CA LEU A 146 1.27 8.51 12.32
C LEU A 146 1.19 8.79 10.81
N GLY A 147 2.01 9.71 10.32
CA GLY A 147 2.25 9.87 8.89
C GLY A 147 0.99 10.20 8.08
N GLY A 148 0.00 10.88 8.66
CA GLY A 148 -1.25 11.24 7.96
C GLY A 148 -2.41 10.27 8.17
N LEU A 149 -2.25 9.19 8.95
CA LEU A 149 -3.32 8.22 9.20
C LEU A 149 -4.53 8.87 9.87
N VAL A 150 -4.30 9.67 10.90
CA VAL A 150 -5.39 10.31 11.67
C VAL A 150 -6.13 11.31 10.79
N GLU A 151 -5.40 12.12 10.04
CA GLU A 151 -5.92 13.10 9.10
C GLU A 151 -6.73 12.43 8.00
N PHE A 152 -6.23 11.32 7.43
CA PHE A 152 -6.96 10.56 6.42
C PHE A 152 -8.32 10.08 6.96
N TYR A 153 -8.33 9.43 8.12
CA TYR A 153 -9.56 8.92 8.71
C TYR A 153 -10.45 10.02 9.31
N ARG A 154 -9.96 11.23 9.56
CA ARG A 154 -10.81 12.39 9.90
C ARG A 154 -11.31 13.13 8.66
N SER A 155 -10.69 12.92 7.50
CA SER A 155 -11.08 13.58 6.26
C SER A 155 -12.30 12.94 5.57
N PRO A 156 -13.01 13.69 4.71
CA PRO A 156 -14.06 13.13 3.84
C PRO A 156 -13.54 12.08 2.86
N ALA A 157 -12.23 12.04 2.58
CA ALA A 157 -11.64 11.10 1.62
C ALA A 157 -11.87 9.64 2.02
N ARG A 158 -12.00 9.34 3.33
CA ARG A 158 -12.32 7.99 3.83
C ARG A 158 -13.62 7.42 3.24
N VAL A 159 -14.59 8.28 2.91
CA VAL A 159 -15.89 7.89 2.35
C VAL A 159 -15.78 7.51 0.86
N GLN A 160 -14.71 7.93 0.18
CA GLN A 160 -14.45 7.55 -1.20
C GLN A 160 -13.84 6.13 -1.33
N TRP A 161 -13.60 5.46 -0.20
CA TRP A 161 -13.08 4.09 -0.15
C TRP A 161 -14.13 3.04 0.24
N SER A 162 -15.27 3.44 0.83
CA SER A 162 -16.33 2.52 1.27
C SER A 162 -17.73 3.06 0.94
N PRO A 163 -18.75 2.19 0.79
CA PRO A 163 -18.65 0.74 0.65
C PRO A 163 -18.12 0.32 -0.72
N THR A 164 -17.57 -0.90 -0.84
CA THR A 164 -17.06 -1.51 -2.08
C THR A 164 -18.15 -1.80 -3.13
N GLY A 165 -19.39 -1.40 -2.86
CA GLY A 165 -20.57 -1.63 -3.71
C GLY A 165 -21.00 -3.10 -3.71
N THR A 166 -22.30 -3.34 -3.93
CA THR A 166 -22.84 -4.70 -4.16
C THR A 166 -22.61 -5.20 -5.59
N ASN A 167 -21.74 -4.52 -6.35
CA ASN A 167 -21.60 -4.66 -7.79
C ASN A 167 -20.81 -5.90 -8.25
N VAL A 168 -20.37 -6.76 -7.33
CA VAL A 168 -19.68 -8.00 -7.68
C VAL A 168 -20.61 -9.19 -7.42
N PRO A 169 -21.35 -9.67 -8.45
CA PRO A 169 -22.47 -10.61 -8.28
C PRO A 169 -22.10 -12.00 -7.72
N ASP A 170 -20.80 -12.33 -7.62
CA ASP A 170 -20.29 -13.47 -6.84
C ASP A 170 -18.81 -13.23 -6.52
N TYR A 171 -18.51 -12.32 -5.58
CA TYR A 171 -17.13 -11.95 -5.24
C TYR A 171 -16.25 -13.17 -4.91
N PRO A 172 -16.68 -14.18 -4.12
CA PRO A 172 -15.86 -15.35 -3.84
C PRO A 172 -15.44 -16.13 -5.08
N LYS A 173 -16.35 -16.37 -6.04
CA LYS A 173 -15.98 -17.06 -7.29
C LYS A 173 -15.12 -16.19 -8.19
N LEU A 174 -15.46 -14.92 -8.33
CA LEU A 174 -14.72 -14.00 -9.20
C LEU A 174 -13.32 -13.71 -8.68
N ALA A 175 -13.11 -13.63 -7.37
CA ALA A 175 -11.80 -13.43 -6.76
C ALA A 175 -10.83 -14.57 -7.10
N GLN A 176 -11.28 -15.83 -7.08
CA GLN A 176 -10.44 -16.98 -7.45
C GLN A 176 -9.96 -16.89 -8.90
N LEU A 177 -10.87 -16.58 -9.83
CA LEU A 177 -10.53 -16.40 -11.24
C LEU A 177 -9.59 -15.20 -11.43
N TRP A 178 -9.89 -14.07 -10.77
CA TRP A 178 -9.08 -12.86 -10.84
C TRP A 178 -7.61 -13.13 -10.50
N TRP A 179 -7.34 -13.79 -9.37
CA TRP A 179 -5.97 -14.11 -8.96
C TRP A 179 -5.25 -15.03 -9.95
N GLN A 180 -5.94 -16.03 -10.50
CA GLN A 180 -5.36 -16.92 -11.51
C GLN A 180 -4.94 -16.16 -12.78
N TYR A 181 -5.79 -15.27 -13.28
CA TYR A 181 -5.49 -14.51 -14.49
C TYR A 181 -4.45 -13.41 -14.26
N ILE A 182 -4.47 -12.70 -13.12
CA ILE A 182 -3.47 -11.68 -12.79
C ILE A 182 -2.07 -12.29 -12.64
N ALA A 183 -1.95 -13.45 -11.96
CA ALA A 183 -0.67 -14.14 -11.82
C ALA A 183 -0.09 -14.57 -13.17
N GLN A 184 -0.92 -15.03 -14.11
CA GLN A 184 -0.47 -15.42 -15.46
C GLN A 184 0.12 -14.24 -16.25
N LEU A 185 -0.38 -13.03 -16.07
CA LEU A 185 0.14 -11.85 -16.77
C LEU A 185 1.61 -11.55 -16.43
N GLN A 186 2.02 -11.82 -15.19
CA GLN A 186 3.41 -11.67 -14.76
C GLN A 186 4.33 -12.69 -15.46
N VAL A 187 3.83 -13.91 -15.70
CA VAL A 187 4.60 -15.00 -16.34
C VAL A 187 4.68 -14.85 -17.86
N VAL A 188 3.60 -14.41 -18.51
CA VAL A 188 3.52 -14.31 -19.98
C VAL A 188 4.45 -13.23 -20.55
N LYS A 189 4.59 -12.08 -19.87
CA LYS A 189 5.49 -11.02 -20.34
C LYS A 189 6.97 -11.38 -20.19
N GLN A 190 7.32 -12.15 -19.15
CA GLN A 190 8.66 -12.73 -19.02
C GLN A 190 9.02 -13.68 -20.17
N ARG A 191 8.05 -14.46 -20.69
CA ARG A 191 8.26 -15.36 -21.86
C ARG A 191 8.42 -14.62 -23.18
N HIS A 192 7.88 -13.42 -23.34
CA HIS A 192 8.02 -12.63 -24.57
C HIS A 192 9.31 -11.79 -24.65
N ARG A 193 10.23 -11.91 -23.67
CA ARG A 193 11.62 -11.44 -23.83
C ARG A 193 12.29 -12.23 -24.95
N LYS A 194 12.29 -11.67 -26.16
CA LYS A 194 13.17 -12.14 -27.24
C LYS A 194 14.64 -12.07 -26.73
N PRO A 195 15.44 -13.13 -26.88
CA PRO A 195 16.82 -13.21 -26.37
C PRO A 195 17.75 -12.07 -26.82
N TRP A 196 17.39 -11.37 -27.89
CA TRP A 196 18.20 -10.36 -28.56
C TRP A 196 18.22 -8.98 -27.86
N MET A 197 17.35 -8.75 -26.86
CA MET A 197 17.26 -7.47 -26.13
C MET A 197 18.17 -7.39 -24.88
N VAL A 198 19.11 -8.34 -24.72
CA VAL A 198 20.05 -8.41 -23.58
C VAL A 198 21.43 -7.80 -23.92
N TRP A 199 21.64 -7.29 -25.13
CA TRP A 199 22.96 -6.80 -25.59
C TRP A 199 23.25 -5.30 -25.43
N LEU A 200 22.47 -4.56 -24.62
CA LEU A 200 22.78 -3.17 -24.27
C LEU A 200 22.84 -2.98 -22.75
N LYS A 201 23.89 -3.54 -22.13
CA LYS A 201 24.44 -3.03 -20.87
C LYS A 201 25.65 -2.15 -21.22
N PRO A 202 25.69 -0.85 -20.83
CA PRO A 202 26.94 -0.12 -20.85
C PRO A 202 27.85 -0.72 -19.77
N ARG A 203 28.94 -1.38 -20.21
CA ARG A 203 30.11 -1.66 -19.39
C ARG A 203 30.74 -0.31 -19.01
N THR A 204 31.03 -0.14 -17.72
CA THR A 204 32.15 0.65 -17.14
C THR A 204 32.59 1.90 -17.90
N VAL A 205 32.32 3.09 -17.34
CA VAL A 205 33.20 4.26 -17.50
C VAL A 205 33.37 4.95 -16.15
N SER A 206 34.43 4.56 -15.44
CA SER A 206 35.23 5.50 -14.64
C SER A 206 36.06 6.31 -15.64
N TRP A 207 36.19 7.64 -15.49
CA TRP A 207 37.46 8.36 -15.69
C TRP A 207 37.36 9.80 -15.17
N SER A 208 38.43 10.17 -14.50
CA SER A 208 38.76 11.44 -13.87
C SER A 208 39.17 12.53 -14.89
N VAL A 209 39.28 13.74 -14.36
CA VAL A 209 39.59 15.05 -14.94
C VAL A 209 40.93 15.12 -15.73
N LEU A 210 41.02 16.12 -16.64
CA LEU A 210 42.20 16.79 -17.26
C LEU A 210 42.83 16.18 -18.54
N ASN A 211 42.56 16.79 -19.70
CA ASN A 211 43.48 17.73 -20.38
C ASN A 211 43.02 18.08 -21.81
N ALA A 212 42.99 19.37 -22.12
CA ALA A 212 42.92 19.92 -23.48
C ALA A 212 44.29 19.73 -24.20
N PRO A 213 44.42 19.82 -25.55
CA PRO A 213 44.25 21.10 -26.25
C PRO A 213 43.67 21.07 -27.69
N VAL A 214 43.01 22.19 -28.03
CA VAL A 214 43.13 23.00 -29.27
C VAL A 214 42.96 22.33 -30.65
N SER A 215 41.97 22.81 -31.44
CA SER A 215 42.20 23.48 -32.75
C SER A 215 40.95 23.54 -33.66
N ARG A 216 40.53 24.79 -33.96
CA ARG A 216 39.88 25.32 -35.19
C ARG A 216 38.39 25.03 -35.50
N LYS A 217 37.61 26.11 -35.29
CA LYS A 217 36.41 26.60 -36.03
C LYS A 217 36.61 26.60 -37.57
N PRO A 218 35.57 26.68 -38.45
CA PRO A 218 34.41 27.62 -38.44
C PRO A 218 33.01 26.97 -38.66
N VAL A 219 31.93 27.46 -38.01
CA VAL A 219 30.93 28.48 -38.46
C VAL A 219 30.28 28.18 -39.81
N VAL A 220 28.98 27.87 -39.82
CA VAL A 220 27.94 28.49 -40.70
C VAL A 220 26.60 28.51 -39.95
N LEU A 221 25.93 29.66 -40.02
CA LEU A 221 24.62 30.02 -39.50
C LEU A 221 23.49 29.58 -40.44
N SER A 222 22.37 29.13 -39.86
CA SER A 222 21.02 29.69 -40.08
C SER A 222 20.04 29.02 -39.12
#